data_AF-A0A3R8T2X6-F1
#
_entry.id   AF-A0A3R8T2X6-F1
#
_cell.length_a   1.000
_cell.length_b   1.000
_cell.length_c   1.000
_cell.angle_alpha   90.00
_cell.angle_beta   90.00
_cell.angle_gamma   90.00
#
_symmetry.space_group_name_H-M   'P 1'
#
loop_
_entity.id
_entity.type
_entity.pdbx_description
1 polymer ?
#
loop_
_entity_poly.entity_id
_entity_poly.type
_entity_poly.pdbx_seq_one_letter_code
_entity_poly.pdbx_strand_id
1 'polypeptide(L)'
;MNHSSQEWSSQGRQPGPSQAPGQHGEAPAQASYPSPAPEIRIEIDSKRLPAYARTRAGEPTVTVRSADEETKGNVLAYVHVPQDRPDHGRKARPPFTVSGPNAEPLCSVRPTGSGVYEVYGGDGAPVGRITRQDGRALPWPRRPRWTVQAVTGGEPLTAKRGTPAGWALFTAFSPVFLVIWVLGALQGLIPLLFGDKDEAKKESAWDLGLPSRALWRTPGDSEVVVDYRGGGIFHITSSRLDPRLAYAQSVLHLWDGV
;
A
#
# COMPACT_ATOMS: atom_id res chain seq x y z
N MET A 1 -71.04 43.59 -16.90
CA MET A 1 -70.14 44.29 -17.85
C MET A 1 -69.65 43.29 -18.89
N ASN A 2 -70.21 43.47 -20.10
CA ASN A 2 -69.84 43.03 -21.45
C ASN A 2 -68.98 41.77 -21.71
N HIS A 3 -69.63 40.89 -22.47
CA HIS A 3 -69.07 39.98 -23.46
C HIS A 3 -68.12 40.69 -24.45
N SER A 4 -67.09 39.99 -24.94
CA SER A 4 -66.70 40.12 -26.35
C SER A 4 -65.99 38.86 -26.84
N SER A 5 -66.58 38.29 -27.89
CA SER A 5 -66.12 37.17 -28.68
C SER A 5 -65.26 37.64 -29.86
N GLN A 6 -64.66 36.66 -30.56
CA GLN A 6 -64.05 36.72 -31.91
C GLN A 6 -62.61 37.28 -31.92
N GLU A 7 -61.66 36.71 -32.66
CA GLU A 7 -61.77 36.20 -34.03
C GLU A 7 -60.64 35.22 -34.38
N TRP A 8 -61.00 34.18 -35.13
CA TRP A 8 -60.09 33.28 -35.84
C TRP A 8 -59.46 34.04 -37.01
N SER A 9 -58.15 33.87 -37.23
CA SER A 9 -57.55 34.13 -38.55
C SER A 9 -56.50 33.07 -38.84
N SER A 10 -56.87 32.21 -39.77
CA SER A 10 -56.06 31.19 -40.41
C SER A 10 -55.23 31.80 -41.53
N GLN A 11 -54.19 31.06 -41.93
CA GLN A 11 -53.48 31.10 -43.22
C GLN A 11 -52.20 31.94 -43.30
N GLY A 12 -51.09 31.22 -43.14
CA GLY A 12 -49.80 31.52 -43.75
C GLY A 12 -49.11 30.20 -44.10
N ARG A 13 -49.63 29.49 -45.10
CA ARG A 13 -49.05 28.26 -45.65
C ARG A 13 -47.90 28.66 -46.57
N GLN A 14 -46.65 28.44 -46.14
CA GLN A 14 -45.48 28.59 -47.00
C GLN A 14 -44.94 27.20 -47.38
N PRO A 15 -44.80 26.88 -48.68
CA PRO A 15 -44.30 25.60 -49.16
C PRO A 15 -42.78 25.59 -49.42
N GLY A 16 -42.09 24.55 -48.91
CA GLY A 16 -40.83 23.98 -49.43
C GLY A 16 -39.56 24.85 -49.34
N PRO A 17 -38.34 24.26 -49.36
CA PRO A 17 -37.99 23.14 -50.23
C PRO A 17 -37.21 21.97 -49.58
N SER A 18 -37.44 20.79 -50.16
CA SER A 18 -36.43 19.77 -50.52
C SER A 18 -35.39 19.33 -49.48
N GLN A 19 -35.72 18.29 -48.71
CA GLN A 19 -34.71 17.43 -48.07
C GLN A 19 -33.96 16.63 -49.15
N ALA A 20 -32.66 16.87 -49.26
CA ALA A 20 -31.73 16.01 -49.98
C ALA A 20 -31.43 14.75 -49.15
N PRO A 21 -31.26 13.58 -49.79
CA PRO A 21 -30.91 12.34 -49.11
C PRO A 21 -29.40 12.24 -48.91
N GLY A 22 -28.99 11.96 -47.67
CA GLY A 22 -27.65 11.46 -47.37
C GLY A 22 -26.94 12.26 -46.28
N GLN A 23 -26.99 11.75 -45.06
CA GLN A 23 -25.81 11.73 -44.20
C GLN A 23 -25.96 10.57 -43.21
N HIS A 24 -25.07 9.60 -43.38
CA HIS A 24 -24.94 8.46 -42.49
C HIS A 24 -24.72 8.93 -41.05
N GLY A 25 -25.34 8.22 -40.12
CA GLY A 25 -25.29 8.52 -38.69
C GLY A 25 -23.86 8.71 -38.20
N GLU A 26 -23.59 9.90 -37.71
CA GLU A 26 -22.43 10.19 -36.89
C GLU A 26 -22.63 9.43 -35.57
N ALA A 27 -21.80 8.40 -35.36
CA ALA A 27 -21.79 7.64 -34.13
C ALA A 27 -21.57 8.60 -32.95
N PRO A 28 -22.31 8.47 -31.84
CA PRO A 28 -22.11 9.32 -30.68
C PRO A 28 -20.64 9.25 -30.26
N ALA A 29 -20.03 10.43 -30.12
CA ALA A 29 -18.67 10.63 -29.65
C ALA A 29 -18.36 9.64 -28.52
N GLN A 30 -17.31 8.84 -28.71
CA GLN A 30 -16.79 7.93 -27.70
C GLN A 30 -16.68 8.69 -26.38
N ALA A 31 -17.47 8.26 -25.40
CA ALA A 31 -17.35 8.74 -24.03
C ALA A 31 -15.88 8.64 -23.65
N SER A 32 -15.26 9.79 -23.38
CA SER A 32 -13.90 9.84 -22.84
C SER A 32 -13.93 9.04 -21.54
N TYR A 33 -13.39 7.82 -21.59
CA TYR A 33 -13.18 7.03 -20.38
C TYR A 33 -12.33 7.89 -19.45
N PRO A 34 -12.70 8.02 -18.16
CA PRO A 34 -11.84 8.72 -17.22
C PRO A 34 -10.49 8.01 -17.23
N SER A 35 -9.46 8.76 -17.61
CA SER A 35 -8.08 8.27 -17.57
C SER A 35 -7.83 7.73 -16.16
N PRO A 36 -7.38 6.47 -16.01
CA PRO A 36 -7.13 5.91 -14.69
C PRO A 36 -6.17 6.84 -13.94
N ALA A 37 -6.50 7.13 -12.68
CA ALA A 37 -5.65 7.97 -11.84
C ALA A 37 -4.21 7.45 -11.87
N PRO A 38 -3.19 8.33 -11.86
CA PRO A 38 -1.80 7.91 -11.93
C PRO A 38 -1.49 6.95 -10.78
N GLU A 39 -1.14 5.70 -11.13
CA GLU A 39 -0.64 4.71 -10.20
C GLU A 39 0.80 5.08 -9.85
N ILE A 40 1.12 5.17 -8.56
CA ILE A 40 2.48 5.41 -8.07
C ILE A 40 3.00 4.10 -7.50
N ARG A 41 4.14 3.62 -7.99
CA ARG A 41 4.80 2.43 -7.41
C ARG A 41 6.05 2.83 -6.65
N ILE A 42 6.14 2.35 -5.41
CA ILE A 42 7.28 2.63 -4.54
C ILE A 42 7.93 1.35 -4.05
N GLU A 43 9.25 1.37 -3.97
CA GLU A 43 10.10 0.31 -3.44
C GLU A 43 10.84 0.83 -2.20
N ILE A 44 10.86 0.02 -1.16
CA ILE A 44 11.54 0.32 0.10
C ILE A 44 12.36 -0.90 0.53
N ASP A 45 13.67 -0.72 0.74
CA ASP A 45 14.55 -1.78 1.21
C ASP A 45 14.29 -2.11 2.70
N SER A 46 13.50 -3.15 2.91
CA SER A 46 13.12 -3.63 4.24
C SER A 46 14.29 -4.10 5.11
N LYS A 47 15.43 -4.50 4.53
CA LYS A 47 16.55 -5.09 5.28
C LYS A 47 17.26 -4.06 6.18
N ARG A 48 17.15 -2.78 5.84
CA ARG A 48 17.82 -1.69 6.56
C ARG A 48 17.02 -1.15 7.75
N LEU A 49 15.70 -1.31 7.75
CA LEU A 49 14.83 -0.81 8.85
C LEU A 49 15.20 -1.39 10.21
N PRO A 50 15.43 -2.72 10.40
CA PRO A 50 15.81 -3.26 11.69
C PRO A 50 17.23 -2.86 12.13
N ALA A 51 18.07 -2.43 11.19
CA ALA A 51 19.46 -2.06 11.44
C ALA A 51 19.65 -0.55 11.69
N TYR A 52 18.58 0.20 11.94
CA TYR A 52 18.61 1.66 12.11
C TYR A 52 19.60 2.15 13.17
N ALA A 53 19.80 1.39 14.25
CA ALA A 53 20.77 1.71 15.29
C ALA A 53 22.23 1.73 14.80
N ARG A 54 22.51 1.18 13.61
CA ARG A 54 23.85 1.14 12.98
C ARG A 54 24.03 2.19 11.88
N THR A 55 22.96 2.87 11.47
CA THR A 55 23.04 3.98 10.50
C THR A 55 23.83 5.13 11.12
N ARG A 56 24.69 5.84 10.37
CA ARG A 56 25.43 6.99 10.90
C ARG A 56 24.53 8.22 11.05
N ALA A 57 24.91 9.15 11.92
CA ALA A 57 24.11 10.36 12.15
C ALA A 57 24.05 11.18 10.85
N GLY A 58 22.84 11.59 10.46
CA GLY A 58 22.61 12.33 9.21
C GLY A 58 22.53 11.48 7.94
N GLU A 59 22.83 10.17 8.01
CA GLU A 59 22.56 9.27 6.89
C GLU A 59 21.10 8.79 6.91
N PRO A 60 20.46 8.67 5.74
CA PRO A 60 19.12 8.11 5.67
C PRO A 60 19.16 6.64 6.08
N THR A 61 18.28 6.26 7.01
CA THR A 61 18.10 4.86 7.41
C THR A 61 17.63 4.02 6.24
N VAL A 62 16.67 4.54 5.48
CA VAL A 62 16.09 3.89 4.31
C VAL A 62 15.78 4.91 3.22
N THR A 63 15.91 4.49 1.97
CA THR A 63 15.50 5.26 0.80
C THR A 63 14.23 4.66 0.21
N VAL A 64 13.23 5.50 -0.01
CA VAL A 64 12.04 5.17 -0.81
C VAL A 64 12.36 5.51 -2.26
N ARG A 65 12.25 4.51 -3.15
CA ARG A 65 12.54 4.66 -4.57
C ARG A 65 11.28 4.43 -5.40
N SER A 66 11.25 4.99 -6.59
CA SER A 66 10.22 4.63 -7.56
C SER A 66 10.47 3.22 -8.09
N ALA A 67 9.38 2.47 -8.24
CA ALA A 67 9.34 1.16 -8.88
C ALA A 67 8.62 1.20 -10.25
N ASP A 68 8.24 2.38 -10.72
CA ASP A 68 7.65 2.56 -12.05
C ASP A 68 8.72 2.35 -13.12
N GLU A 69 8.39 1.70 -14.23
CA GLU A 69 9.37 1.34 -15.28
C GLU A 69 10.15 2.55 -15.82
N GLU A 70 9.49 3.71 -15.93
CA GLU A 70 10.10 4.94 -16.45
C GLU A 70 11.03 5.63 -15.45
N THR A 71 10.78 5.48 -14.15
CA THR A 71 11.49 6.20 -13.09
C THR A 71 12.18 5.27 -12.11
N LYS A 72 12.35 4.00 -12.49
CA LYS A 72 12.82 2.93 -11.61
C LYS A 72 14.14 3.29 -10.95
N GLY A 73 14.18 3.20 -9.63
CA GLY A 73 15.36 3.48 -8.83
C GLY A 73 15.55 4.96 -8.47
N ASN A 74 14.78 5.88 -9.07
CA ASN A 74 14.79 7.29 -8.68
C ASN A 74 14.39 7.44 -7.22
N VAL A 75 15.11 8.29 -6.49
CA VAL A 75 14.81 8.54 -5.08
C VAL A 75 13.57 9.42 -4.98
N LEU A 76 12.57 8.94 -4.26
CA LEU A 76 11.33 9.67 -3.96
C LEU A 76 11.37 10.30 -2.57
N ALA A 77 11.96 9.60 -1.60
CA ALA A 77 12.07 10.09 -0.24
C ALA A 77 13.18 9.38 0.55
N TYR A 78 13.61 10.00 1.65
CA TYR A 78 14.54 9.47 2.63
C TYR A 78 13.86 9.35 3.99
N VAL A 79 14.07 8.22 4.65
CA VAL A 79 13.54 7.94 5.99
C VAL A 79 14.69 8.08 6.98
N HIS A 80 14.48 8.90 8.01
CA HIS A 80 15.45 9.16 9.06
C HIS A 80 14.88 8.74 10.41
N VAL A 81 15.63 7.92 11.14
CA VAL A 81 15.26 7.42 12.45
C VAL A 81 16.28 7.97 13.47
N PRO A 82 15.86 8.67 14.52
CA PRO A 82 16.77 9.15 15.56
C PRO A 82 17.46 7.98 16.26
N GLN A 83 18.79 8.06 16.42
CA GLN A 83 19.61 7.02 17.06
C GLN A 83 19.44 6.98 18.57
N ASP A 84 19.15 8.13 19.17
CA ASP A 84 19.17 8.33 20.63
C ASP A 84 17.95 7.72 21.33
N ARG A 85 17.06 7.08 20.57
CA ARG A 85 15.82 6.51 21.10
C ARG A 85 16.03 5.04 21.46
N PRO A 86 15.70 4.63 22.69
CA PRO A 86 15.81 3.24 23.09
C PRO A 86 14.92 2.39 22.17
N ASP A 87 15.45 1.25 21.76
CA ASP A 87 14.66 0.21 21.10
C ASP A 87 13.56 -0.21 22.06
N HIS A 88 12.34 0.30 21.87
CA HIS A 88 11.18 0.01 22.72
C HIS A 88 10.66 -1.43 22.53
N GLY A 89 11.53 -2.33 22.06
CA GLY A 89 11.25 -3.69 21.69
C GLY A 89 10.29 -3.79 20.50
N ARG A 90 9.82 -5.01 20.23
CA ARG A 90 8.97 -5.32 19.07
C ARG A 90 7.58 -4.64 19.06
N LYS A 91 7.19 -3.92 20.12
CA LYS A 91 5.80 -3.43 20.31
C LYS A 91 5.58 -1.97 19.92
N ALA A 92 6.61 -1.12 20.00
CA ALA A 92 6.51 0.29 19.64
C ALA A 92 7.70 0.68 18.77
N ARG A 93 7.42 1.12 17.55
CA ARG A 93 8.47 1.60 16.64
C ARG A 93 8.90 3.01 17.05
N PRO A 94 10.19 3.35 16.91
CA PRO A 94 10.66 4.69 17.20
C PRO A 94 9.99 5.72 16.28
N PRO A 95 9.90 6.99 16.71
CA PRO A 95 9.52 8.06 15.79
C PRO A 95 10.50 8.14 14.63
N PHE A 96 10.02 8.57 13.46
CA PHE A 96 10.88 8.78 12.29
C PHE A 96 10.36 9.96 11.46
N THR A 97 11.23 10.52 10.62
CA THR A 97 10.89 11.60 9.69
C THR A 97 11.15 11.15 8.27
N VAL A 98 10.34 11.64 7.34
CA VAL A 98 10.50 11.42 5.90
C VAL A 98 10.80 12.76 5.26
N SER A 99 11.90 12.83 4.53
CA SER A 99 12.29 13.99 3.73
C SER A 99 12.26 13.66 2.24
N GLY A 100 12.04 14.65 1.39
CA GLY A 100 12.11 14.49 -0.05
C GLY A 100 13.55 14.43 -0.55
N PRO A 101 13.74 14.28 -1.87
CA PRO A 101 15.05 14.13 -2.49
C PRO A 101 15.96 15.36 -2.29
N ASN A 102 15.37 16.55 -2.08
CA ASN A 102 16.08 17.81 -1.86
C ASN A 102 16.16 18.19 -0.36
N ALA A 103 16.03 17.20 0.53
CA ALA A 103 16.00 17.37 1.99
C ALA A 103 14.83 18.20 2.54
N GLU A 104 13.79 18.44 1.74
CA GLU A 104 12.55 19.07 2.19
C GLU A 104 11.81 18.15 3.17
N PRO A 105 11.27 18.65 4.29
CA PRO A 105 10.50 17.81 5.21
C PRO A 105 9.15 17.44 4.57
N LEU A 106 8.88 16.14 4.41
CA LEU A 106 7.60 15.66 3.88
C LEU A 106 6.63 15.34 5.02
N CYS A 107 7.06 14.50 5.95
CA CYS A 107 6.27 14.17 7.13
C CYS A 107 7.11 13.71 8.33
N SER A 108 6.52 13.76 9.51
CA SER A 108 7.05 13.16 10.73
C SER A 108 6.03 12.21 11.34
N VAL A 109 6.50 11.08 11.83
CA VAL A 109 5.67 10.02 12.41
C VAL A 109 6.03 9.88 13.88
N ARG A 110 5.03 10.00 14.75
CA ARG A 110 5.19 9.98 16.20
C ARG A 110 4.35 8.87 16.82
N PRO A 111 4.96 7.95 17.59
CA PRO A 111 4.18 6.97 18.34
C PRO A 111 3.47 7.68 19.50
N THR A 112 2.16 7.48 19.62
CA THR A 112 1.34 7.99 20.74
C THR A 112 0.83 6.90 21.67
N GLY A 113 1.03 5.64 21.29
CA GLY A 113 0.71 4.48 22.10
C GLY A 113 1.14 3.18 21.43
N SER A 114 0.83 2.05 22.07
CA SER A 114 1.13 0.73 21.51
C SER A 114 0.42 0.55 20.16
N GLY A 115 1.19 0.53 19.07
CA GLY A 115 0.66 0.39 17.72
C GLY A 115 -0.13 1.61 17.22
N VAL A 116 0.01 2.78 17.83
CA VAL A 116 -0.66 4.01 17.38
C VAL A 116 0.38 5.04 16.97
N TYR A 117 0.26 5.53 15.76
CA TYR A 117 1.17 6.50 15.16
C TYR A 117 0.38 7.67 14.58
N GLU A 118 0.79 8.87 14.94
CA GLU A 118 0.29 10.10 14.34
C GLU A 118 1.28 10.58 13.30
N VAL A 119 0.75 11.02 12.17
CA VAL A 119 1.52 11.50 11.03
C VAL A 119 1.24 12.99 10.88
N TYR A 120 2.32 13.76 10.88
CA TYR A 120 2.32 15.20 10.71
C TYR A 120 3.04 15.55 9.42
N GLY A 121 2.61 16.59 8.72
CA GLY A 121 3.28 17.13 7.54
C GLY A 121 4.61 17.79 7.90
N GLY A 122 5.38 18.18 6.87
CA GLY A 122 6.62 18.92 7.07
C GLY A 122 6.44 20.31 7.70
N ASP A 123 5.24 20.86 7.60
CA ASP A 123 4.76 22.07 8.26
C ASP A 123 4.33 21.84 9.72
N GLY A 124 4.31 20.58 10.18
CA GLY A 124 3.82 20.19 11.49
C GLY A 124 2.30 20.04 11.59
N ALA A 125 1.54 20.26 10.51
CA ALA A 125 0.09 20.06 10.51
C ALA A 125 -0.25 18.55 10.60
N PRO A 126 -1.30 18.15 11.33
CA PRO A 126 -1.70 16.75 11.39
C PRO A 126 -2.23 16.28 10.03
N VAL A 127 -1.67 15.21 9.49
CA VAL A 127 -2.04 14.61 8.19
C VAL A 127 -2.96 13.41 8.40
N GLY A 128 -2.67 12.58 9.41
CA GLY A 128 -3.39 11.34 9.60
C GLY A 128 -2.96 10.55 10.82
N ARG A 129 -3.63 9.43 11.02
CA ARG A 129 -3.35 8.47 12.08
C ARG A 129 -3.27 7.07 11.50
N ILE A 130 -2.23 6.36 11.89
CA ILE A 130 -1.99 4.96 11.54
C ILE A 130 -2.11 4.14 12.81
N THR A 131 -2.91 3.10 12.76
CA THR A 131 -3.08 2.15 13.87
C THR A 131 -2.77 0.74 13.42
N ARG A 132 -2.09 0.03 14.30
CA ARG A 132 -1.72 -1.37 14.18
C ARG A 132 -2.34 -2.12 15.34
N GLN A 133 -3.13 -3.12 15.01
CA GLN A 133 -3.73 -4.03 15.98
C GLN A 133 -3.14 -5.41 15.77
N ASP A 134 -2.63 -6.02 16.84
CA ASP A 134 -2.22 -7.41 16.81
C ASP A 134 -3.45 -8.30 16.51
N GLY A 135 -3.26 -9.29 15.64
CA GLY A 135 -4.30 -10.27 15.35
C GLY A 135 -4.60 -11.15 16.57
N ARG A 136 -5.85 -11.58 16.71
CA ARG A 136 -6.23 -12.57 17.73
C ARG A 136 -5.50 -13.89 17.51
N ALA A 137 -5.16 -14.57 18.61
CA ALA A 137 -4.32 -15.77 18.61
C ALA A 137 -5.05 -17.07 18.23
N LEU A 138 -6.38 -17.09 18.14
CA LEU A 138 -7.18 -18.27 17.80
C LEU A 138 -8.34 -17.90 16.87
N PRO A 139 -8.79 -18.81 15.98
CA PRO A 139 -8.17 -20.08 15.56
C PRO A 139 -7.17 -19.94 14.38
N TRP A 140 -6.98 -18.73 13.86
CA TRP A 140 -6.14 -18.45 12.70
C TRP A 140 -4.83 -17.76 13.13
N PRO A 141 -3.76 -17.88 12.34
CA PRO A 141 -2.49 -17.19 12.61
C PRO A 141 -2.70 -15.70 12.86
N ARG A 142 -1.91 -15.12 13.78
CA ARG A 142 -2.04 -13.71 14.18
C ARG A 142 -1.85 -12.80 12.98
N ARG A 143 -2.95 -12.32 12.38
CA ARG A 143 -2.91 -11.36 11.27
C ARG A 143 -2.95 -9.95 11.84
N PRO A 144 -1.85 -9.18 11.78
CA PRO A 144 -1.91 -7.77 12.15
C PRO A 144 -2.90 -7.06 11.23
N ARG A 145 -3.75 -6.23 11.83
CA ARG A 145 -4.66 -5.33 11.14
C ARG A 145 -4.07 -3.95 11.17
N TRP A 146 -4.01 -3.32 10.01
CA TRP A 146 -3.63 -1.92 9.84
C TRP A 146 -4.86 -1.10 9.55
N THR A 147 -4.90 0.12 10.08
CA THR A 147 -5.93 1.09 9.77
C THR A 147 -5.29 2.47 9.63
N VAL A 148 -5.59 3.14 8.53
CA VAL A 148 -5.07 4.45 8.14
C VAL A 148 -6.24 5.39 8.04
N GLN A 149 -6.22 6.47 8.82
CA GLN A 149 -7.26 7.49 8.85
C GLN A 149 -6.63 8.83 8.47
N ALA A 150 -7.08 9.42 7.37
CA ALA A 150 -6.69 10.78 6.99
C ALA A 150 -7.45 11.82 7.83
N VAL A 151 -6.80 12.97 8.09
CA VAL A 151 -7.41 14.12 8.80
C VAL A 151 -8.38 14.88 7.91
N THR A 152 -8.14 14.90 6.60
CA THR A 152 -8.98 15.59 5.60
C THR A 152 -10.39 15.01 5.44
N GLY A 153 -10.77 14.03 6.28
CA GLY A 153 -12.03 13.34 6.22
C GLY A 153 -11.99 12.13 5.28
N GLY A 154 -13.02 11.29 5.36
CA GLY A 154 -13.12 10.05 4.60
C GLY A 154 -13.08 8.82 5.50
N GLU A 155 -13.53 7.70 4.93
CA GLU A 155 -13.56 6.44 5.64
C GLU A 155 -12.15 5.87 5.86
N PRO A 156 -11.90 5.21 7.00
CA PRO A 156 -10.59 4.64 7.32
C PRO A 156 -10.21 3.55 6.34
N LEU A 157 -9.00 3.60 5.78
CA LEU A 157 -8.48 2.50 4.98
C LEU A 157 -7.99 1.37 5.90
N THR A 158 -8.40 0.14 5.63
CA THR A 158 -8.05 -1.00 6.47
C THR A 158 -7.34 -2.08 5.65
N ALA A 159 -6.33 -2.71 6.24
CA ALA A 159 -5.63 -3.83 5.65
C ALA A 159 -5.39 -4.94 6.67
N LYS A 160 -5.26 -6.16 6.16
CA LYS A 160 -4.81 -7.33 6.92
C LYS A 160 -3.62 -7.95 6.18
N ARG A 161 -2.63 -8.43 6.92
CA ARG A 161 -1.49 -9.15 6.34
C ARG A 161 -1.93 -10.51 5.80
N GLY A 162 -1.61 -10.75 4.53
CA GLY A 162 -1.93 -11.94 3.77
C GLY A 162 -3.39 -12.01 3.35
N THR A 163 -3.62 -12.43 2.10
CA THR A 163 -4.97 -12.64 1.56
C THR A 163 -5.62 -13.90 2.15
N PRO A 164 -6.96 -13.98 2.25
CA PRO A 164 -7.64 -15.21 2.66
C PRO A 164 -7.20 -16.43 1.84
N ALA A 165 -7.11 -16.29 0.53
CA ALA A 165 -6.64 -17.33 -0.39
C ALA A 165 -5.18 -17.73 -0.13
N GLY A 166 -4.27 -16.76 0.04
CA GLY A 166 -2.85 -17.04 0.32
C GLY A 166 -2.67 -17.81 1.63
N TRP A 167 -3.45 -17.49 2.65
CA TRP A 167 -3.43 -18.23 3.90
C TRP A 167 -4.09 -19.61 3.81
N ALA A 168 -5.16 -19.77 3.02
CA ALA A 168 -5.77 -21.07 2.77
C ALA A 168 -4.76 -22.01 2.08
N LEU A 169 -4.06 -21.50 1.06
CA LEU A 169 -2.98 -22.20 0.37
C LEU A 169 -1.85 -22.56 1.34
N PHE A 170 -1.34 -21.58 2.09
CA PHE A 170 -0.29 -21.81 3.09
C PHE A 170 -0.69 -22.90 4.10
N THR A 171 -1.92 -22.88 4.59
CA THR A 171 -2.41 -23.87 5.56
C THR A 171 -2.55 -25.26 4.92
N ALA A 172 -3.03 -25.35 3.68
CA ALA A 172 -3.19 -26.60 2.95
C ALA A 172 -1.85 -27.27 2.62
N PHE A 173 -0.82 -26.48 2.27
CA PHE A 173 0.50 -26.99 1.92
C PHE A 173 1.46 -27.12 3.12
N SER A 174 1.16 -26.48 4.25
CA SER A 174 2.01 -26.52 5.46
C SER A 174 2.38 -27.94 5.92
N PRO A 175 1.48 -28.95 5.92
CA PRO A 175 1.84 -30.32 6.29
C PRO A 175 2.88 -30.95 5.35
N VAL A 176 2.77 -30.69 4.03
CA VAL A 176 3.72 -31.20 3.02
C VAL A 176 5.10 -30.59 3.24
N PHE A 177 5.16 -29.27 3.48
CA PHE A 177 6.41 -28.59 3.77
C PHE A 177 7.05 -29.08 5.07
N LEU A 178 6.26 -29.38 6.10
CA LEU A 178 6.77 -29.96 7.34
C LEU A 178 7.42 -31.32 7.07
N VAL A 179 6.81 -32.18 6.26
CA VAL A 179 7.40 -33.48 5.88
C VAL A 179 8.72 -33.30 5.13
N ILE A 180 8.76 -32.40 4.14
CA ILE A 180 9.98 -32.11 3.37
C ILE A 180 11.08 -31.56 4.29
N TRP A 181 10.74 -30.63 5.19
CA TRP A 181 11.69 -30.05 6.13
C TRP A 181 12.25 -31.11 7.08
N VAL A 182 11.42 -32.01 7.62
CA VAL A 182 11.86 -33.13 8.46
C VAL A 182 12.79 -34.07 7.69
N LEU A 183 12.47 -34.40 6.44
CA LEU A 183 13.33 -35.23 5.59
C LEU A 183 14.67 -34.54 5.32
N GLY A 184 14.68 -33.25 5.00
CA GLY A 184 15.89 -32.46 4.80
C GLY A 184 16.74 -32.35 6.08
N ALA A 185 16.11 -32.15 7.24
CA ALA A 185 16.79 -32.15 8.53
C ALA A 185 17.40 -33.53 8.85
N LEU A 186 16.70 -34.61 8.52
CA LEU A 186 17.18 -35.98 8.67
C LEU A 186 18.35 -36.28 7.71
N GLN A 187 18.31 -35.75 6.48
CA GLN A 187 19.44 -35.81 5.55
C GLN A 187 20.64 -34.99 6.06
N GLY A 188 20.42 -33.80 6.62
CA GLY A 188 21.46 -32.97 7.23
C GLY A 188 22.12 -33.58 8.47
N LEU A 189 21.47 -34.53 9.13
CA LEU A 189 22.06 -35.33 10.21
C LEU A 189 23.10 -36.34 9.70
N ILE A 190 23.02 -36.76 8.43
CA ILE A 190 23.97 -37.73 7.83
C ILE A 190 25.40 -37.14 7.73
N PRO A 191 25.62 -35.93 7.17
CA PRO A 191 26.94 -35.28 7.20
C PRO A 191 27.48 -35.03 8.62
N LEU A 192 26.59 -34.75 9.57
CA LEU A 192 26.92 -34.53 10.99
C LEU A 192 27.48 -35.81 11.66
N LEU A 193 27.09 -36.99 11.18
CA LEU A 193 27.61 -38.30 11.60
C LEU A 193 28.91 -38.69 10.87
N PHE A 194 29.12 -38.21 9.63
CA PHE A 194 30.27 -38.59 8.78
C PHE A 194 31.40 -37.55 8.68
N GLY A 195 31.31 -36.43 9.38
CA GLY A 195 32.48 -35.66 9.79
C GLY A 195 33.08 -34.69 8.77
N ASP A 196 32.27 -34.11 7.87
CA ASP A 196 32.71 -32.97 7.06
C ASP A 196 31.85 -31.74 7.38
N LYS A 197 32.47 -30.75 8.07
CA LYS A 197 31.77 -29.64 8.73
C LYS A 197 31.68 -28.37 7.89
N ASP A 198 32.36 -28.32 6.74
CA ASP A 198 32.55 -27.06 6.01
C ASP A 198 31.54 -26.83 4.87
N GLU A 199 30.71 -27.81 4.51
CA GLU A 199 29.74 -27.67 3.41
C GLU A 199 28.28 -27.44 3.84
N ALA A 200 27.95 -27.50 5.14
CA ALA A 200 26.58 -27.41 5.64
C ALA A 200 25.97 -25.98 5.63
N LYS A 201 26.59 -25.04 4.91
CA LYS A 201 26.14 -23.64 4.78
C LYS A 201 25.56 -23.36 3.40
N LYS A 202 24.92 -24.33 2.76
CA LYS A 202 24.16 -24.10 1.53
C LYS A 202 22.68 -23.96 1.85
N GLU A 203 22.27 -22.70 1.77
CA GLU A 203 20.97 -22.28 1.26
C GLU A 203 19.76 -22.87 1.98
N SER A 204 19.35 -22.17 3.03
CA SER A 204 17.95 -22.11 3.48
C SER A 204 17.06 -21.49 2.38
N ALA A 205 17.02 -22.12 1.21
CA ALA A 205 16.14 -21.80 0.08
C ALA A 205 14.67 -22.18 0.36
N TRP A 206 14.40 -22.79 1.52
CA TRP A 206 13.11 -23.37 1.88
C TRP A 206 12.32 -22.55 2.90
N ASP A 207 12.70 -21.29 3.16
CA ASP A 207 11.88 -20.40 3.97
C ASP A 207 10.61 -20.04 3.20
N LEU A 208 9.54 -20.81 3.45
CA LEU A 208 8.21 -20.41 3.03
C LEU A 208 7.82 -19.15 3.81
N GLY A 209 8.06 -18.00 3.18
CA GLY A 209 7.62 -16.72 3.70
C GLY A 209 6.12 -16.77 3.98
N LEU A 210 5.72 -16.30 5.16
CA LEU A 210 4.31 -16.13 5.48
C LEU A 210 3.64 -15.25 4.41
N PRO A 211 2.36 -15.49 4.06
CA PRO A 211 1.63 -14.64 3.13
C PRO A 211 1.75 -13.17 3.53
N SER A 212 2.47 -12.39 2.73
CA SER A 212 2.87 -11.02 3.09
C SER A 212 1.99 -9.95 2.44
N ARG A 213 1.32 -10.27 1.31
CA ARG A 213 0.48 -9.32 0.57
C ARG A 213 -0.53 -8.63 1.46
N ALA A 214 -0.64 -7.31 1.40
CA ALA A 214 -1.59 -6.52 2.17
C ALA A 214 -2.31 -5.53 1.26
N LEU A 215 -3.64 -5.47 1.39
CA LEU A 215 -4.51 -4.62 0.58
C LEU A 215 -5.21 -3.62 1.51
N TRP A 216 -4.95 -2.33 1.33
CA TRP A 216 -5.66 -1.25 2.00
C TRP A 216 -6.85 -0.84 1.16
N ARG A 217 -8.03 -0.93 1.77
CA ARG A 217 -9.30 -0.58 1.17
C ARG A 217 -10.24 0.04 2.20
N THR A 218 -11.18 0.82 1.69
CA THR A 218 -12.30 1.33 2.47
C THR A 218 -13.22 0.17 2.90
N PRO A 219 -13.72 0.13 4.14
CA PRO A 219 -14.68 -0.88 4.59
C PRO A 219 -15.92 -0.89 3.71
N GLY A 220 -16.24 -2.05 3.12
CA GLY A 220 -17.41 -2.18 2.23
C GLY A 220 -17.14 -1.81 0.77
N ASP A 221 -15.98 -1.23 0.47
CA ASP A 221 -15.54 -0.95 -0.90
C ASP A 221 -14.65 -2.07 -1.46
N SER A 222 -14.71 -2.26 -2.77
CA SER A 222 -13.81 -3.12 -3.54
C SER A 222 -12.58 -2.37 -4.06
N GLU A 223 -12.61 -1.02 -4.08
CA GLU A 223 -11.48 -0.18 -4.48
C GLU A 223 -10.29 -0.38 -3.54
N VAL A 224 -9.17 -0.84 -4.11
CA VAL A 224 -7.89 -0.93 -3.41
C VAL A 224 -7.16 0.39 -3.59
N VAL A 225 -6.74 0.99 -2.48
CA VAL A 225 -6.01 2.26 -2.46
C VAL A 225 -4.49 2.02 -2.37
N VAL A 226 -4.08 1.00 -1.61
CA VAL A 226 -2.68 0.55 -1.55
C VAL A 226 -2.63 -0.97 -1.64
N ASP A 227 -1.77 -1.51 -2.50
CA ASP A 227 -1.49 -2.95 -2.63
C ASP A 227 0.01 -3.20 -2.39
N TYR A 228 0.33 -3.83 -1.26
CA TYR A 228 1.66 -4.34 -0.97
C TYR A 228 1.76 -5.78 -1.46
N ARG A 229 2.71 -6.07 -2.36
CA ARG A 229 2.85 -7.41 -2.99
C ARG A 229 3.97 -8.28 -2.41
N GLY A 230 4.67 -7.82 -1.38
CA GLY A 230 5.90 -8.46 -0.90
C GLY A 230 7.15 -7.76 -1.45
N GLY A 231 8.32 -8.13 -0.93
CA GLY A 231 9.61 -7.65 -1.44
C GLY A 231 9.89 -6.15 -1.24
N GLY A 232 9.04 -5.42 -0.51
CA GLY A 232 9.20 -3.98 -0.32
C GLY A 232 8.46 -3.11 -1.33
N ILE A 233 7.66 -3.71 -2.21
CA ILE A 233 6.98 -3.01 -3.31
C ILE A 233 5.52 -2.70 -2.94
N PHE A 234 5.14 -1.43 -3.08
CA PHE A 234 3.78 -0.92 -2.86
C PHE A 234 3.25 -0.25 -4.12
N HIS A 235 2.01 -0.57 -4.45
CA HIS A 235 1.25 0.07 -5.52
C HIS A 235 0.22 0.99 -4.88
N ILE A 236 0.23 2.28 -5.22
CA ILE A 236 -0.69 3.29 -4.69
C ILE A 236 -1.53 3.78 -5.87
N THR A 237 -2.82 3.47 -5.85
CA THR A 237 -3.73 3.61 -7.02
C THR A 237 -4.71 4.76 -6.88
N SER A 238 -4.84 5.36 -5.69
CA SER A 238 -5.86 6.38 -5.43
C SER A 238 -5.23 7.71 -5.03
N SER A 239 -5.63 8.77 -5.71
CA SER A 239 -5.35 10.16 -5.32
C SER A 239 -6.00 10.56 -3.99
N ARG A 240 -6.85 9.69 -3.43
CA ARG A 240 -7.51 9.90 -2.13
C ARG A 240 -6.56 9.77 -0.95
N LEU A 241 -5.43 9.08 -1.10
CA LEU A 241 -4.45 8.93 -0.02
C LEU A 241 -3.32 9.95 -0.19
N ASP A 242 -3.14 10.79 0.82
CA ASP A 242 -1.99 11.70 0.88
C ASP A 242 -0.68 10.89 0.74
N PRO A 243 0.20 11.22 -0.22
CA PRO A 243 1.48 10.54 -0.41
C PRO A 243 2.32 10.46 0.87
N ARG A 244 2.25 11.48 1.73
CA ARG A 244 2.94 11.52 3.03
C ARG A 244 2.46 10.40 3.95
N LEU A 245 1.15 10.13 3.95
CA LEU A 245 0.53 9.07 4.73
C LEU A 245 0.82 7.69 4.12
N ALA A 246 0.87 7.60 2.80
CA ALA A 246 1.30 6.39 2.09
C ALA A 246 2.74 6.00 2.41
N TYR A 247 3.69 6.96 2.38
CA TYR A 247 5.09 6.70 2.77
C TYR A 247 5.20 6.23 4.22
N ALA A 248 4.55 6.93 5.15
CA ALA A 248 4.53 6.55 6.56
C ALA A 248 3.99 5.14 6.77
N GLN A 249 2.87 4.80 6.11
CA GLN A 249 2.25 3.48 6.19
C GLN A 249 3.15 2.37 5.63
N SER A 250 3.79 2.61 4.48
CA SER A 250 4.67 1.62 3.85
C SER A 250 5.90 1.31 4.70
N VAL A 251 6.52 2.34 5.29
CA VAL A 251 7.65 2.18 6.21
C VAL A 251 7.25 1.38 7.46
N LEU A 252 6.14 1.76 8.10
CA LEU A 252 5.62 1.05 9.28
C LEU A 252 5.26 -0.41 8.96
N HIS A 253 4.65 -0.66 7.81
CA HIS A 253 4.28 -2.00 7.39
C HIS A 253 5.51 -2.91 7.21
N LEU A 254 6.57 -2.42 6.57
CA LEU A 254 7.80 -3.19 6.39
C LEU A 254 8.54 -3.42 7.68
N TRP A 255 8.58 -2.44 8.58
CA TRP A 255 9.25 -2.61 9.86
C TRP A 255 8.64 -3.74 10.70
N ASP A 256 7.34 -3.97 10.58
CA ASP A 256 6.63 -5.09 11.20
C ASP A 256 6.61 -6.38 10.37
N GLY A 257 7.02 -6.27 9.11
CA GLY A 257 7.16 -7.35 8.17
C GLY A 257 8.36 -8.26 8.44
N VAL A 258 9.41 -7.68 9.03
CA VAL A 258 10.75 -8.26 9.29
C VAL A 258 10.89 -8.81 10.70
#